data_AF-A0A7G7MKX5-F1
#
_entry.id   AF-A0A7G7MKX5-F1
#
_cell.length_a   1.000
_cell.length_b   1.000
_cell.length_c   1.000
_cell.angle_alpha   90.00
_cell.angle_beta   90.00
_cell.angle_gamma   90.00
#
_symmetry.space_group_name_H-M   'P 1'
#
loop_
_entity.id
_entity.type
_entity.pdbx_description
1 polymer ?
#
loop_
_entity_poly.entity_id
_entity_poly.type
_entity_poly.pdbx_seq_one_letter_code
_entity_poly.pdbx_strand_id
1 'polypeptide(L)'
;MTTSIHTSMLSVPSMVEAAVRRVRNEQQRAALLITGAAKYRRLSTLHEQEARLWTLLVRHTAEPVHRRAATDAQCVARARAREYAEVAQHWPALDAGQVGQTP
;
A
#
# COMPACT_ATOMS: atom_id res chain seq x y z
N MET A 1 -33.57 -30.27 -9.06
CA MET A 1 -32.18 -29.77 -9.18
C MET A 1 -32.16 -28.33 -8.69
N THR A 2 -31.85 -28.13 -7.40
CA THR A 2 -31.76 -26.79 -6.78
C THR A 2 -30.28 -26.39 -6.75
N THR A 3 -29.92 -25.39 -7.53
CA THR A 3 -28.62 -24.75 -7.53
C THR A 3 -28.46 -23.95 -6.24
N SER A 4 -27.88 -24.57 -5.20
CA SER A 4 -27.38 -23.85 -4.03
C SER A 4 -26.25 -22.93 -4.48
N ILE A 5 -26.54 -21.63 -4.58
CA ILE A 5 -25.53 -20.58 -4.68
C ILE A 5 -24.82 -20.56 -3.32
N HIS A 6 -23.69 -21.24 -3.24
CA HIS A 6 -22.80 -21.22 -2.09
C HIS A 6 -22.13 -19.84 -2.05
N THR A 7 -22.79 -18.85 -1.46
CA THR A 7 -22.16 -17.58 -1.11
C THR A 7 -21.19 -17.87 0.04
N SER A 8 -19.97 -18.30 -0.27
CA SER A 8 -18.94 -18.56 0.74
C SER A 8 -18.66 -17.26 1.50
N MET A 9 -19.10 -17.19 2.76
CA MET A 9 -18.69 -16.13 3.68
C MET A 9 -17.19 -16.27 3.93
N LEU A 10 -16.39 -15.47 3.23
CA LEU A 10 -14.95 -15.41 3.46
C LEU A 10 -14.69 -14.92 4.88
N SER A 11 -13.78 -15.60 5.60
CA SER A 11 -13.33 -15.13 6.91
C SER A 11 -12.70 -13.73 6.79
N VAL A 12 -12.78 -12.91 7.85
CA VAL A 12 -12.11 -11.60 7.89
C VAL A 12 -10.63 -11.69 7.51
N PRO A 13 -9.84 -12.66 8.04
CA PRO A 13 -8.47 -12.89 7.57
C PRO A 13 -8.34 -13.06 6.06
N SER A 14 -9.15 -13.93 5.45
CA SER A 14 -9.11 -14.20 4.01
C SER A 14 -9.46 -12.96 3.17
N MET A 15 -10.41 -12.14 3.63
CA MET A 15 -10.74 -10.88 2.96
C MET A 15 -9.60 -9.87 3.04
N VAL A 16 -8.94 -9.78 4.21
CA VAL A 16 -7.79 -8.88 4.39
C VAL A 16 -6.61 -9.31 3.52
N GLU A 17 -6.30 -10.61 3.45
CA GLU A 17 -5.24 -11.13 2.58
C GLU A 17 -5.49 -10.83 1.09
N ALA A 18 -6.74 -11.01 0.65
CA ALA A 18 -7.13 -10.67 -0.72
C ALA A 18 -7.01 -9.16 -0.99
N ALA A 19 -7.40 -8.32 -0.03
CA ALA A 19 -7.26 -6.86 -0.14
C ALA A 19 -5.80 -6.42 -0.18
N VAL A 20 -4.94 -6.99 0.68
CA VAL A 20 -3.49 -6.73 0.69
C VAL A 20 -2.89 -7.10 -0.67
N ARG A 21 -3.26 -8.24 -1.24
CA ARG A 21 -2.77 -8.67 -2.55
C ARG A 21 -3.13 -7.66 -3.65
N ARG A 22 -4.37 -7.16 -3.65
CA ARG A 22 -4.79 -6.11 -4.59
C ARG A 22 -3.99 -4.83 -4.42
N VAL A 23 -3.78 -4.38 -3.18
CA VAL A 23 -2.97 -3.19 -2.88
C VAL A 23 -1.54 -3.36 -3.37
N ARG A 24 -0.92 -4.53 -3.16
CA ARG A 24 0.44 -4.83 -3.66
C ARG A 24 0.53 -4.83 -5.17
N ASN A 25 -0.47 -5.37 -5.87
CA ASN A 25 -0.53 -5.30 -7.33
C ASN A 25 -0.61 -3.84 -7.80
N GLU A 26 -1.40 -2.99 -7.12
CA GLU A 26 -1.47 -1.56 -7.43
C GLU A 26 -0.16 -0.81 -7.11
N GLN A 27 0.57 -1.20 -6.06
CA GLN A 27 1.91 -0.66 -5.77
C GLN A 27 2.87 -0.97 -6.92
N GLN A 28 2.88 -2.23 -7.40
CA GLN A 28 3.70 -2.63 -8.54
C GLN A 28 3.32 -1.86 -9.81
N ARG A 29 2.03 -1.72 -10.10
CA ARG A 29 1.56 -0.92 -11.24
C ARG A 29 1.96 0.54 -11.13
N ALA A 30 1.77 1.16 -9.96
CA ALA A 30 2.19 2.54 -9.72
C ALA A 30 3.71 2.72 -9.87
N ALA A 31 4.49 1.74 -9.44
CA ALA A 31 5.95 1.78 -9.56
C ALA A 31 6.44 1.73 -11.02
N LEU A 32 5.70 1.06 -11.90
CA LEU A 32 6.01 0.91 -13.32
C LEU A 32 5.46 2.04 -14.20
N LEU A 33 4.26 2.54 -13.88
CA LEU A 33 3.49 3.41 -14.78
C LEU A 33 3.55 4.90 -14.41
N ILE A 34 3.91 5.22 -13.16
CA ILE A 34 3.93 6.60 -12.67
C ILE A 34 5.38 7.01 -12.46
N THR A 35 5.70 8.28 -12.76
CA THR A 35 7.03 8.85 -12.57
C THR A 35 6.98 10.10 -11.68
N GLY A 36 8.15 10.57 -11.28
CA GLY A 36 8.31 11.80 -10.49
C GLY A 36 7.61 11.78 -9.14
N ALA A 37 7.32 12.97 -8.59
CA ALA A 37 6.66 13.13 -7.30
C ALA A 37 5.32 12.38 -7.20
N ALA A 38 4.56 12.29 -8.30
CA ALA A 38 3.28 11.61 -8.34
C ALA A 38 3.39 10.11 -8.01
N LYS A 39 4.46 9.45 -8.46
CA LYS A 39 4.76 8.05 -8.13
C LYS A 39 4.85 7.86 -6.62
N TYR A 40 5.66 8.70 -5.97
CA TYR A 40 5.94 8.59 -4.54
C TYR A 40 4.72 8.94 -3.69
N ARG A 41 3.91 9.94 -4.07
CA ARG A 41 2.62 10.20 -3.39
C ARG A 41 1.65 9.02 -3.49
N ARG A 42 1.57 8.41 -4.67
CA ARG A 42 0.71 7.24 -4.89
C ARG A 42 1.19 6.04 -4.09
N LEU A 43 2.49 5.73 -4.11
CA LEU A 43 3.07 4.64 -3.33
C LEU A 43 2.91 4.85 -1.82
N SER A 44 3.13 6.09 -1.34
CA SER A 44 2.88 6.45 0.05
C SER A 44 1.44 6.12 0.48
N THR A 45 0.46 6.55 -0.31
CA THR A 45 -0.96 6.28 -0.05
C THR A 45 -1.27 4.78 -0.04
N LEU A 46 -0.72 4.02 -0.99
CA LEU A 46 -0.97 2.58 -1.09
C LEU A 46 -0.33 1.80 0.07
N HIS A 47 0.86 2.20 0.53
CA HIS A 47 1.47 1.59 1.72
C HIS A 47 0.73 1.94 3.02
N GLU A 48 0.17 3.14 3.13
CA GLU A 48 -0.71 3.51 4.24
C GLU A 48 -2.00 2.66 4.25
N GLN A 49 -2.58 2.39 3.08
CA GLN A 49 -3.71 1.47 2.95
C GLN A 49 -3.34 0.03 3.34
N GLU A 50 -2.19 -0.47 2.90
CA GLU A 50 -1.67 -1.78 3.32
C GLU A 50 -1.49 -1.85 4.85
N ALA A 51 -0.92 -0.82 5.48
CA ALA A 51 -0.78 -0.75 6.93
C ALA A 51 -2.12 -0.80 7.67
N ARG A 52 -3.16 -0.14 7.14
CA ARG A 52 -4.52 -0.17 7.72
C ARG A 52 -5.15 -1.56 7.62
N LEU A 53 -4.93 -2.27 6.51
CA LEU A 53 -5.36 -3.65 6.36
C LEU A 53 -4.67 -4.58 7.37
N TRP A 54 -3.35 -4.42 7.56
CA TRP A 54 -2.64 -5.17 8.59
C TRP A 54 -3.13 -4.85 10.01
N THR A 55 -3.45 -3.58 10.29
CA THR A 55 -4.08 -3.18 11.56
C THR A 55 -5.41 -3.89 11.79
N LEU A 56 -6.22 -4.06 10.74
CA LEU A 56 -7.48 -4.79 10.81
C LEU A 56 -7.23 -6.27 11.11
N LEU A 57 -6.25 -6.90 10.44
CA LEU A 57 -5.89 -8.30 10.70
C LEU A 57 -5.43 -8.53 12.14
N VAL A 58 -4.58 -7.66 12.69
CA VAL A 58 -4.13 -7.73 14.09
C VAL A 58 -5.31 -7.77 15.07
N ARG A 59 -6.37 -6.99 14.80
CA ARG A 59 -7.57 -6.92 15.65
C ARG A 59 -8.45 -8.16 15.56
N HIS A 60 -8.47 -8.83 14.41
CA HIS A 60 -9.37 -9.96 14.14
C HIS A 60 -8.71 -11.34 14.24
N THR A 61 -7.39 -11.39 14.46
CA THR A 61 -6.66 -12.65 14.62
C THR A 61 -6.35 -12.93 16.09
N ALA A 62 -6.80 -14.09 16.57
CA ALA A 62 -6.55 -14.55 17.94
C ALA A 62 -5.14 -15.16 18.11
N GLU A 63 -4.63 -15.80 17.05
CA GLU A 63 -3.36 -16.54 17.04
C GLU A 63 -2.16 -15.60 17.24
N PRO A 64 -1.35 -15.76 18.32
CA PRO A 64 -0.24 -14.87 18.64
C PRO A 64 0.81 -14.76 17.52
N VAL A 65 1.13 -15.86 16.85
CA VAL A 65 2.12 -15.89 15.76
C VAL A 65 1.64 -15.04 14.59
N HIS A 66 0.38 -15.19 14.18
CA HIS A 66 -0.19 -14.42 13.09
C HIS A 66 -0.38 -12.94 13.46
N ARG A 67 -0.71 -12.64 14.72
CA ARG A 67 -0.80 -11.26 15.23
C ARG A 67 0.55 -10.55 15.18
N ARG A 68 1.63 -11.24 15.57
CA ARG A 68 3.00 -10.69 15.48
C ARG A 68 3.39 -10.40 14.04
N ALA A 69 3.21 -11.37 13.14
CA ALA A 69 3.51 -11.19 11.71
C ALA A 69 2.72 -10.03 11.09
N ALA A 70 1.43 -9.89 11.42
CA ALA A 70 0.60 -8.77 10.96
C ALA A 70 1.07 -7.42 11.55
N THR A 71 1.56 -7.40 12.79
CA THR A 71 2.11 -6.19 13.42
C THR A 71 3.42 -5.77 12.74
N ASP A 72 4.32 -6.72 12.47
CA ASP A 72 5.58 -6.44 11.76
C ASP A 72 5.30 -5.90 10.35
N ALA A 73 4.36 -6.53 9.63
CA ALA A 73 3.94 -6.07 8.31
C ALA A 73 3.30 -4.67 8.34
N GLN A 74 2.48 -4.37 9.37
CA GLN A 74 1.92 -3.03 9.59
C GLN A 74 3.04 -1.99 9.78
N CYS A 75 4.03 -2.28 10.63
CA CYS A 75 5.14 -1.38 10.91
C CYS A 75 5.96 -1.10 9.65
N VAL A 76 6.32 -2.14 8.89
CA VAL A 76 7.06 -2.00 7.62
C VAL A 76 6.27 -1.15 6.62
N ALA A 77 4.97 -1.42 6.45
CA ALA A 77 4.14 -0.66 5.52
C ALA A 77 4.05 0.83 5.93
N ARG A 78 3.93 1.14 7.23
CA ARG A 78 3.95 2.53 7.72
C ARG A 78 5.29 3.22 7.49
N ALA A 79 6.40 2.53 7.72
CA ALA A 79 7.73 3.07 7.45
C ALA A 79 7.86 3.45 5.97
N ARG A 80 7.49 2.54 5.06
CA ARG A 80 7.49 2.80 3.61
C ARG A 80 6.56 3.94 3.20
N ALA A 81 5.38 4.03 3.80
CA ALA A 81 4.46 5.13 3.54
C ALA A 81 5.09 6.49 3.86
N ARG A 82 5.81 6.60 4.97
CA ARG A 82 6.53 7.81 5.39
C ARG A 82 7.71 8.13 4.49
N GLU A 83 8.57 7.14 4.22
CA GLU A 83 9.70 7.30 3.30
C GLU A 83 9.25 7.85 1.94
N TYR A 84 8.18 7.30 1.37
CA TYR A 84 7.66 7.80 0.10
C TYR A 84 6.99 9.17 0.19
N ALA A 85 6.35 9.51 1.32
CA ALA A 85 5.83 10.86 1.52
C ALA A 85 6.97 11.88 1.59
N GLU A 86 8.03 11.56 2.31
CA GLU A 86 9.24 12.39 2.43
C GLU A 86 9.91 12.55 1.06
N VAL A 87 10.09 11.46 0.30
CA VAL A 87 10.65 11.55 -1.06
C VAL A 87 9.75 12.38 -1.98
N ALA A 88 8.43 12.25 -1.89
CA ALA A 88 7.51 13.05 -2.69
C ALA A 88 7.55 14.55 -2.35
N GLN A 89 7.82 14.89 -1.08
CA GLN A 89 7.93 16.26 -0.60
C GLN A 89 9.24 16.92 -1.04
N HIS A 90 10.33 16.16 -1.04
CA HIS A 90 11.65 16.63 -1.46
C HIS A 90 11.96 16.28 -2.92
N TRP A 91 10.98 15.70 -3.64
CA TRP A 91 11.15 15.41 -5.05
C TRP A 91 11.48 16.74 -5.73
N PRO A 92 12.54 16.80 -6.52
CA PRO A 92 13.10 18.08 -6.85
C PRO A 92 12.06 18.94 -7.58
N ALA A 93 11.98 20.22 -7.24
CA ALA A 93 11.34 21.24 -8.08
C ALA A 93 12.13 21.46 -9.39
N LEU A 94 12.69 20.40 -9.98
CA LEU A 94 13.66 20.45 -11.08
C LEU A 94 13.06 20.85 -12.43
N ASP A 95 11.75 21.02 -12.53
CA ASP A 95 11.11 21.58 -13.72
C ASP A 95 10.93 23.10 -13.66
N ALA A 96 11.36 23.78 -12.59
CA ALA A 96 11.07 25.21 -12.37
C ALA A 96 12.27 26.18 -12.52
N GLY A 97 13.42 25.78 -13.09
CA GLY A 97 14.62 26.63 -13.01
C GLY A 97 15.70 26.55 -14.07
N GLN A 98 15.50 25.94 -15.24
CA GLN A 98 16.48 26.03 -16.36
C GLN A 98 15.79 26.07 -17.72
N VAL A 99 15.07 27.16 -18.01
CA VAL A 99 14.79 27.57 -19.40
C VAL A 99 15.48 28.92 -19.62
N GLY A 100 16.56 28.89 -20.40
CA GLY A 100 17.05 30.05 -21.14
C GLY A 100 18.09 30.92 -20.44
N GLN A 101 19.36 30.51 -20.46
CA GLN A 101 20.47 31.44 -20.69
C GLN A 101 21.54 30.74 -21.55
N THR A 102 21.47 30.96 -22.86
CA THR A 102 22.59 30.79 -23.79
C THR A 102 23.11 32.19 -24.12
N PRO A 103 24.41 32.51 -23.91
CA PRO A 103 25.05 33.61 -24.60
C PRO A 103 25.23 33.29 -26.09
#